data_AF-A0A2R9AXH9-F1
#
_entry.id   AF-A0A2R9AXH9-F1
#
_cell.length_a   1.000
_cell.length_b   1.000
_cell.length_c   1.000
_cell.angle_alpha   90.00
_cell.angle_beta   90.00
_cell.angle_gamma   90.00
#
_symmetry.space_group_name_H-M   'P 1'
#
loop_
_entity.id
_entity.type
_entity.pdbx_description
1 polymer ?
#
loop_
_entity_poly.entity_id
_entity_poly.type
_entity_poly.pdbx_seq_one_letter_code
_entity_poly.pdbx_strand_id
1 'polypeptide(L)'
;MFGFHTPKMYRSIEGCCICRAKSSSSRFTDSKRYEKDFQSCSGLHETPSGDICNACVLLVKRWKKLAGPSLKTTLKPKKVTLSGNRIKSNHISKLQKEFKHLTSQMTAQIQRWLLVLTEHQLFPF
;
A
#
# COMPACT_ATOMS: atom_id res chain seq x y z
N MET A 1 19.10 20.19 -12.66
CA MET A 1 17.80 19.60 -13.04
C MET A 1 17.74 18.20 -12.44
N PHE A 2 16.87 17.96 -11.45
CA PHE A 2 16.59 16.59 -11.00
C PHE A 2 15.69 15.95 -12.06
N GLY A 3 16.27 15.15 -12.95
CA GLY A 3 15.49 14.34 -13.88
C GLY A 3 14.52 13.48 -13.08
N PHE A 4 13.23 13.61 -13.36
CA PHE A 4 12.20 12.75 -12.80
C PHE A 4 12.42 11.35 -13.37
N HIS A 5 13.27 10.57 -12.71
CA HIS A 5 13.45 9.17 -13.03
C HIS A 5 12.14 8.47 -12.67
N THR A 6 11.32 8.17 -13.68
CA THR A 6 10.14 7.34 -13.50
C THR A 6 10.59 5.99 -12.98
N PRO A 7 10.23 5.59 -11.75
CA PRO A 7 10.66 4.31 -11.20
C PRO A 7 10.12 3.19 -12.09
N LYS A 8 10.99 2.27 -12.52
CA LYS A 8 10.56 1.11 -13.29
C LYS A 8 9.64 0.26 -12.40
N MET A 9 8.41 0.07 -12.86
CA MET A 9 7.44 -0.78 -12.18
C MET A 9 7.57 -2.20 -12.70
N TYR A 10 7.83 -3.14 -11.78
CA TYR A 10 7.84 -4.56 -12.05
C TYR A 10 6.46 -5.13 -11.79
N ARG A 11 6.02 -6.07 -12.64
CA ARG A 11 4.72 -6.73 -12.53
C ARG A 11 4.91 -8.23 -12.39
N SER A 12 4.11 -8.85 -11.53
CA SER A 12 3.95 -10.30 -11.42
C SER A 12 2.55 -10.67 -11.93
N ILE A 13 2.45 -11.81 -12.60
CA ILE A 13 1.19 -12.31 -13.20
C ILE A 13 0.23 -12.72 -12.08
N GLU A 14 0.73 -13.55 -11.15
CA GLU A 14 0.02 -14.05 -9.97
C GLU A 14 -0.03 -13.00 -8.85
N GLY A 15 0.98 -12.14 -8.76
CA GLY A 15 1.14 -11.18 -7.68
C GLY A 15 1.79 -11.78 -6.44
N CYS A 16 2.06 -10.91 -5.45
CA CYS A 16 2.72 -11.32 -4.22
C CYS A 16 1.92 -12.43 -3.50
N CYS A 17 2.53 -13.56 -3.16
CA CYS A 17 1.84 -14.65 -2.48
C CYS A 17 1.34 -14.28 -1.06
N ILE A 18 1.81 -13.16 -0.50
CA ILE A 18 1.41 -12.65 0.82
C ILE A 18 0.36 -11.54 0.72
N CYS A 19 0.67 -10.45 0.00
CA CYS A 19 -0.21 -9.27 -0.06
C CYS A 19 -1.00 -9.14 -1.36
N ARG A 20 -0.85 -10.09 -2.30
CA ARG A 20 -1.51 -10.12 -3.62
C ARG A 20 -1.23 -8.92 -4.53
N ALA A 21 -0.31 -8.04 -4.15
CA ALA A 21 0.10 -6.92 -4.98
C ALA A 21 0.74 -7.42 -6.29
N LYS A 22 0.20 -6.98 -7.43
CA LYS A 22 0.70 -7.33 -8.77
C LYS A 22 1.80 -6.41 -9.28
N SER A 23 2.12 -5.34 -8.55
CA SER A 23 3.13 -4.38 -8.95
C SER A 23 4.03 -3.99 -7.79
N SER A 24 5.32 -3.80 -8.07
CA SER A 24 6.30 -3.32 -7.12
C SER A 24 7.32 -2.42 -7.80
N SER A 25 7.87 -1.45 -7.06
CA SER A 25 8.96 -0.58 -7.50
C SER A 25 10.30 -1.31 -7.62
N SER A 26 10.37 -2.57 -7.18
CA SER A 26 11.52 -3.46 -7.29
C SER A 26 11.08 -4.81 -7.87
N ARG A 27 12.04 -5.61 -8.34
CA ARG A 27 11.75 -6.98 -8.79
C ARG A 27 11.12 -7.79 -7.66
N PHE A 28 10.19 -8.67 -8.05
CA PHE A 28 9.70 -9.71 -7.15
C PHE A 28 10.79 -10.75 -6.92
N THR A 29 10.73 -11.41 -5.76
CA THR A 29 11.66 -12.46 -5.34
C THR A 29 10.90 -13.75 -5.08
N ASP A 30 11.49 -14.88 -5.47
CA ASP A 30 10.93 -16.22 -5.21
C ASP A 30 10.78 -16.48 -3.70
N SER A 31 9.60 -16.99 -3.32
CA SER A 31 9.23 -17.32 -1.94
C SER A 31 10.06 -18.42 -1.29
N LYS A 32 10.71 -19.31 -2.06
CA LYS A 32 11.48 -20.46 -1.56
C LYS A 32 12.52 -20.10 -0.50
N ARG A 33 13.11 -18.91 -0.62
CA ARG A 33 14.12 -18.41 0.32
C ARG A 33 13.55 -18.06 1.70
N TYR A 34 12.25 -17.86 1.79
CA TYR A 34 11.55 -17.34 2.96
C TYR A 34 10.46 -18.29 3.48
N GLU A 35 10.28 -19.47 2.86
CA GLU A 35 9.25 -20.46 3.24
C GLU A 35 9.29 -20.83 4.72
N LYS A 36 10.49 -21.06 5.27
CA LYS A 36 10.69 -21.38 6.70
C LYS A 36 10.25 -20.24 7.63
N ASP A 37 10.33 -19.00 7.13
CA ASP A 37 10.00 -17.81 7.92
C ASP A 37 8.50 -17.50 7.89
N PHE A 38 7.79 -17.92 6.83
CA PHE A 38 6.33 -17.78 6.74
C PHE A 38 5.58 -18.66 7.73
N GLN A 39 6.06 -19.88 7.94
CA GLN A 39 5.48 -20.80 8.92
C GLN A 39 5.54 -20.23 10.34
N SER A 40 6.58 -19.44 10.65
CA SER A 40 6.75 -18.83 11.97
C SER A 40 6.00 -17.50 12.14
N CYS A 41 5.72 -16.76 11.06
CA CYS A 41 5.09 -15.43 11.13
C CYS A 41 3.56 -15.46 11.00
N SER A 42 2.97 -16.57 10.57
CA SER A 42 1.55 -16.61 10.26
C SER A 42 0.98 -18.00 10.44
N GLY A 43 -0.17 -18.09 11.11
CA GLY A 43 -1.09 -19.22 10.98
C GLY A 43 -1.72 -19.30 9.58
N LEU A 44 -0.96 -19.00 8.52
CA LEU A 44 -1.35 -19.27 7.14
C LEU A 44 -1.26 -20.79 6.94
N HIS A 45 -2.43 -21.39 6.74
CA HIS A 45 -2.62 -22.83 6.58
C HIS A 45 -1.95 -23.43 5.33
N GLU A 46 -1.59 -22.58 4.36
CA GLU A 46 -1.03 -22.97 3.08
C GLU A 46 0.33 -22.27 2.91
N THR A 47 1.41 -23.04 2.66
CA THR A 47 2.74 -22.48 2.35
C THR A 47 2.65 -21.64 1.09
N PRO A 48 2.76 -20.30 1.16
CA PRO A 48 2.55 -19.46 -0.01
C PRO A 48 3.75 -19.58 -0.96
N SER A 49 3.66 -20.47 -1.93
CA SER A 49 4.65 -20.62 -3.01
C SER A 49 4.36 -19.60 -4.12
N GLY A 50 5.36 -18.82 -4.52
CA GLY A 50 5.24 -17.87 -5.63
C GLY A 50 6.17 -16.67 -5.53
N ASP A 51 5.75 -15.56 -6.13
CA ASP A 51 6.48 -14.30 -6.12
C ASP A 51 6.22 -13.51 -4.83
N ILE A 52 7.24 -12.81 -4.34
CA ILE A 52 7.15 -11.96 -3.15
C ILE A 52 7.61 -10.55 -3.46
N CYS A 53 6.82 -9.57 -3.03
CA CYS A 53 7.19 -8.17 -3.15
C CYS A 53 8.18 -7.75 -2.06
N ASN A 54 9.01 -6.75 -2.34
CA ASN A 54 10.03 -6.28 -1.39
C ASN A 54 9.45 -5.81 -0.05
N ALA A 55 8.26 -5.20 -0.03
CA ALA A 55 7.59 -4.81 1.21
C ALA A 55 7.36 -6.02 2.13
N CYS A 56 6.89 -7.14 1.57
CA CYS A 56 6.68 -8.37 2.32
C CYS A 56 8.01 -9.00 2.79
N VAL A 57 9.06 -8.95 1.96
CA VAL A 57 10.42 -9.37 2.38
C VAL A 57 10.90 -8.58 3.59
N LEU A 58 10.71 -7.26 3.58
CA LEU A 58 11.14 -6.38 4.68
C LEU A 58 10.37 -6.64 5.96
N LEU A 59 9.06 -6.93 5.85
CA LEU A 59 8.26 -7.35 7.00
C LEU A 59 8.84 -8.63 7.61
N VAL A 60 9.02 -9.69 6.83
CA VAL A 60 9.53 -10.99 7.32
C VAL A 60 10.90 -10.84 7.98
N LYS A 61 11.82 -10.09 7.36
CA LYS A 61 13.13 -9.79 7.95
C LYS A 61 13.02 -9.05 9.28
N ARG A 62 12.09 -8.08 9.38
CA ARG A 62 11.83 -7.34 10.63
C ARG A 62 11.26 -8.25 11.71
N TRP A 63 10.35 -9.14 11.35
CA TRP A 63 9.76 -10.12 12.26
C TRP A 63 10.81 -11.08 12.80
N LYS A 64 11.67 -11.68 11.96
CA LYS A 64 12.79 -12.52 12.41
C LYS A 64 13.73 -11.81 13.38
N LYS A 65 14.04 -10.54 13.10
CA LYS A 65 14.91 -9.74 13.97
C LYS A 65 14.27 -9.47 15.34
N LEU A 66 12.94 -9.36 15.40
CA LEU A 66 12.20 -9.11 16.64
C LEU A 66 11.87 -10.40 17.41
N ALA A 67 11.82 -11.55 16.75
CA ALA A 67 11.53 -12.87 17.34
C ALA A 67 12.70 -13.51 18.11
N GLY A 68 13.62 -12.70 18.66
CA GLY A 68 14.49 -13.14 19.75
C GLY A 68 13.67 -13.57 20.98
N PRO A 69 14.27 -14.25 21.98
CA PRO A 69 13.58 -15.06 23.00
C PRO A 69 12.68 -14.30 24.02
N SER A 70 12.20 -13.10 23.70
CA SER A 70 11.26 -12.34 24.53
C SER A 70 10.11 -11.80 23.68
N LEU A 71 9.23 -12.68 23.20
CA LEU A 71 7.91 -12.31 22.70
C LEU A 71 6.81 -12.98 23.54
N LYS A 72 6.89 -12.76 24.86
CA LYS A 72 5.69 -12.57 25.67
C LYS A 72 5.46 -11.07 25.76
N THR A 73 4.80 -10.47 24.77
CA THR A 73 4.28 -9.12 24.96
C THR A 73 2.97 -9.00 24.21
N THR A 74 1.90 -9.10 24.99
CA THR A 74 0.64 -8.40 24.85
C THR A 74 0.67 -7.36 23.72
N LEU A 75 -0.07 -7.62 22.65
CA LEU A 75 -0.48 -6.61 21.67
C LEU A 75 -1.32 -5.54 22.40
N LYS A 76 -0.66 -4.63 23.13
CA LYS A 76 -1.23 -3.31 23.36
C LYS A 76 -0.84 -2.47 22.15
N PRO A 77 -1.80 -1.92 21.39
CA PRO A 77 -1.48 -0.93 20.38
C PRO A 77 -0.83 0.25 21.10
N LYS A 78 0.50 0.32 21.04
CA LYS A 78 1.24 1.51 21.47
C LYS A 78 0.89 2.56 20.42
N LYS A 79 0.00 3.49 20.77
CA LYS A 79 -0.21 4.74 20.04
C LYS A 79 1.17 5.34 19.83
N VAL A 80 1.73 5.14 18.65
CA VAL A 80 2.98 5.76 18.27
C VAL A 80 2.66 7.23 18.08
N THR A 81 2.89 8.02 19.12
CA THR A 81 3.04 9.45 18.97
C THR A 81 4.27 9.62 18.08
N LEU A 82 4.04 9.94 16.80
CA LEU A 82 5.08 10.35 15.86
C LEU A 82 5.69 11.65 16.39
N SER A 83 6.71 11.52 17.25
CA SER A 83 7.54 12.64 17.66
C SER A 83 8.25 13.15 16.40
N GLY A 84 7.97 14.42 16.07
CA GLY A 84 8.20 15.01 14.77
C GLY A 84 9.63 14.87 14.25
N ASN A 85 9.77 14.19 13.12
CA ASN A 85 10.80 14.53 12.17
C ASN A 85 10.15 15.40 11.10
N ARG A 86 10.53 16.68 11.07
CA ARG A 86 10.13 17.65 10.03
C ARG A 86 10.70 17.18 8.68
N ILE A 87 9.99 16.28 8.01
CA ILE A 87 10.26 15.91 6.61
C ILE A 87 9.84 17.12 5.77
N LYS A 88 10.78 17.64 4.95
CA LYS A 88 10.62 18.88 4.18
C LYS A 88 9.28 18.89 3.43
N SER A 89 8.43 19.81 3.89
CA SER A 89 6.97 19.92 3.71
C SER A 89 6.50 20.29 2.29
N ASN A 90 7.39 20.77 1.42
CA ASN A 90 6.98 21.52 0.23
C ASN A 90 6.43 20.63 -0.91
N HIS A 91 6.95 19.40 -1.09
CA HIS A 91 6.44 18.51 -2.14
C HIS A 91 5.16 17.77 -1.70
N ILE A 92 5.09 17.41 -0.42
CA ILE A 92 3.94 16.71 0.17
C ILE A 92 2.72 17.65 0.20
N SER A 93 2.89 18.90 0.64
CA SER A 93 1.81 19.89 0.62
C SER A 93 1.33 20.23 -0.79
N LYS A 94 2.23 20.25 -1.78
CA LYS A 94 1.86 20.40 -3.21
C LYS A 94 1.03 19.22 -3.69
N LEU A 95 1.51 17.98 -3.49
CA LEU A 95 0.76 16.79 -3.86
C LEU A 95 -0.59 16.68 -3.15
N GLN A 96 -0.67 17.08 -1.88
CA GLN A 96 -1.94 17.13 -1.14
C GLN A 96 -2.90 18.19 -1.68
N LYS A 97 -2.40 19.35 -2.14
CA LYS A 97 -3.22 20.37 -2.81
C LYS A 97 -3.71 19.88 -4.18
N GLU A 98 -2.83 19.26 -4.97
CA GLU A 98 -3.21 18.67 -6.27
C GLU A 98 -4.27 17.57 -6.08
N PHE A 99 -4.07 16.67 -5.11
CA PHE A 99 -5.05 15.61 -4.82
C PHE A 99 -6.40 16.16 -4.39
N LYS A 100 -6.42 17.21 -3.54
CA LYS A 100 -7.66 17.89 -3.14
C LYS A 100 -8.35 18.58 -4.31
N HIS A 101 -7.59 19.22 -5.21
CA HIS A 101 -8.14 19.87 -6.39
C HIS A 101 -8.72 18.87 -7.39
N LEU A 102 -8.02 17.76 -7.64
CA LEU A 102 -8.52 16.66 -8.48
C LEU A 102 -9.77 16.02 -7.86
N THR A 103 -9.78 15.80 -6.55
CA THR A 103 -10.96 15.27 -5.83
C THR A 103 -12.15 16.23 -5.95
N SER A 104 -11.92 17.54 -5.76
CA SER A 104 -12.97 18.57 -5.91
C SER A 104 -13.54 18.61 -7.33
N GLN A 105 -12.66 18.57 -8.34
CA GLN A 105 -13.06 18.60 -9.74
C GLN A 105 -13.87 17.34 -10.12
N MET A 106 -13.46 16.16 -9.65
CA MET A 106 -14.23 14.93 -9.83
C MET A 106 -15.59 15.00 -9.10
N THR A 107 -15.64 15.49 -7.86
CA THR A 107 -16.92 15.64 -7.14
C THR A 107 -17.86 16.63 -7.81
N ALA A 108 -17.34 17.72 -8.38
CA ALA A 108 -18.16 18.68 -9.12
C ALA A 108 -18.67 18.12 -10.46
N GLN A 109 -17.90 17.25 -11.12
CA GLN A 109 -18.38 16.51 -12.30
C GLN A 109 -19.48 15.50 -11.92
N ILE A 110 -19.31 14.77 -10.83
CA ILE A 110 -20.31 13.83 -10.32
C ILE A 110 -21.59 14.58 -9.93
N GLN A 111 -21.50 15.71 -9.21
CA GLN A 111 -22.67 16.51 -8.86
C GLN A 111 -23.38 17.10 -10.09
N ARG A 112 -22.64 17.56 -11.10
CA ARG A 112 -23.24 18.01 -12.38
C ARG A 112 -23.94 16.89 -13.12
N TRP A 113 -23.33 15.70 -13.16
CA TRP A 113 -23.96 14.50 -13.71
C TRP A 113 -25.23 14.14 -12.94
N LEU A 114 -25.20 14.21 -11.61
CA LEU A 114 -26.36 13.90 -10.76
C LEU A 114 -27.49 14.90 -10.96
N LEU A 115 -27.17 16.20 -11.11
CA LEU A 115 -28.14 17.25 -11.45
C LEU A 115 -28.77 16.99 -12.82
N VAL A 116 -27.97 16.71 -13.86
CA VAL A 116 -28.50 16.35 -15.19
C VAL A 116 -29.37 15.09 -15.12
N LEU A 117 -28.98 14.09 -14.33
CA LEU A 117 -29.77 12.88 -14.11
C LEU A 117 -31.10 13.18 -13.40
N THR A 118 -31.11 14.15 -12.48
CA THR A 118 -32.28 14.57 -11.72
C THR A 118 -33.25 15.36 -12.61
N GLU A 119 -32.74 16.26 -13.46
CA GLU A 119 -33.52 16.99 -14.46
C GLU A 119 -34.16 16.03 -15.50
N HIS A 120 -33.45 14.98 -15.90
CA HIS A 120 -33.98 13.98 -16.86
C HIS A 120 -34.99 12.99 -16.25
N GLN A 121 -35.18 12.98 -14.92
CA GLN A 121 -36.19 12.17 -14.23
C GLN A 121 -37.37 13.01 -13.71
N LEU A 122 -37.33 14.34 -13.86
CA LEU A 122 -38.36 15.28 -13.40
C LEU A 122 -39.28 15.84 -14.51
N PHE A 123 -39.08 15.43 -15.78
CA PHE A 123 -40.04 15.70 -16.86
C PHE A 123 -40.49 14.41 -17.56
N PRO A 124 -41.51 13.71 -17.04
CA PRO A 124 -42.41 12.96 -17.90
C PRO A 124 -43.52 13.92 -18.35
N PHE A 125 -43.40 14.46 -19.56
CA PHE A 125 -44.42 15.25 -20.29
C PHE A 125 -45.01 16.50 -19.61
#